data_AF-A0A8J3ZUU8-F1
#
_entry.id   AF-A0A8J3ZUU8-F1
#
_cell.length_a   1.000
_cell.length_b   1.000
_cell.length_c   1.000
_cell.angle_alpha   90.00
_cell.angle_beta   90.00
_cell.angle_gamma   90.00
#
_symmetry.space_group_name_H-M   'P 1'
#
loop_
_entity.id
_entity.type
_entity.pdbx_description
1 polymer ?
#
loop_
_entity_poly.entity_id
_entity_poly.type
_entity_poly.pdbx_seq_one_letter_code
_entity_poly.pdbx_strand_id
1 'polypeptide(L)'
;MTDGFHATSMQQVIAEAGLSVGAVYRYFPSKSDLILGIAEQLAEGITGQLRSIADAQERSLVDVMESAIGVVDANTGPDGALPMAVQVWAEAQRDPVLRDLAQRIYGQIVEVYVRIAGRAAARGELPAGADPAAVGPALAALVVGYGLLKLLTGTVELDTYRAGVRAILDSPPTGDFTLDP
;
A
#
# COMPACT_ATOMS: atom_id res chain seq x y z
N MET A 1 4.48 -21.85 1.03
CA MET A 1 5.83 -21.81 1.63
C MET A 1 5.77 -20.79 2.76
N THR A 2 5.68 -21.26 3.99
CA THR A 2 5.31 -20.51 5.21
C THR A 2 6.54 -20.03 6.01
N ASP A 3 7.73 -20.11 5.41
CA ASP A 3 8.97 -20.10 6.17
C ASP A 3 9.55 -18.68 6.38
N GLY A 4 9.02 -17.62 5.76
CA GLY A 4 9.54 -16.26 5.97
C GLY A 4 9.39 -15.76 7.41
N PHE A 5 8.22 -15.95 8.03
CA PHE A 5 7.92 -15.44 9.38
C PHE A 5 8.50 -16.33 10.49
N HIS A 6 8.71 -17.62 10.23
CA HIS A 6 9.19 -18.59 11.23
C HIS A 6 10.65 -19.04 11.04
N ALA A 7 11.19 -19.10 9.82
CA ALA A 7 12.52 -19.70 9.59
C ALA A 7 13.69 -18.80 9.95
N THR A 8 13.55 -17.47 9.93
CA THR A 8 14.63 -16.57 10.34
C THR A 8 14.65 -16.40 11.86
N SER A 9 15.58 -17.04 12.57
CA SER A 9 15.72 -16.90 14.02
C SER A 9 16.38 -15.57 14.40
N MET A 10 16.09 -15.04 15.60
CA MET A 10 16.80 -13.85 16.14
C MET A 10 18.32 -14.04 16.13
N GLN A 11 18.80 -15.27 16.31
CA GLN A 11 20.23 -15.60 16.25
C GLN A 11 20.83 -15.40 14.86
N GLN A 12 20.10 -15.76 13.80
CA GLN A 12 20.52 -15.51 12.42
C GLN A 12 20.51 -14.01 12.10
N VAL A 13 19.50 -13.26 12.56
CA VAL A 13 19.46 -11.80 12.36
C VAL A 13 20.62 -11.10 13.07
N ILE A 14 20.94 -11.49 14.31
CA ILE A 14 22.07 -10.93 15.07
C ILE A 14 23.39 -11.22 14.38
N ALA A 15 23.58 -12.45 13.88
CA ALA A 15 24.78 -12.86 13.18
C ALA A 15 24.98 -12.09 11.87
N GLU A 16 23.90 -11.89 11.09
CA GLU A 16 23.95 -11.16 9.82
C GLU A 16 24.14 -9.65 10.01
N ALA A 17 23.53 -9.06 11.06
CA ALA A 17 23.60 -7.64 11.33
C ALA A 17 24.96 -7.17 11.86
N GLY A 18 25.86 -8.10 12.25
CA GLY A 18 27.16 -7.77 12.84
C GLY A 18 27.07 -7.02 14.18
N LEU A 19 25.89 -7.01 14.81
CA LEU A 19 25.62 -6.33 16.08
C LEU A 19 25.86 -7.27 17.27
N SER A 20 26.19 -6.70 18.43
CA SER A 20 26.28 -7.51 19.65
C SER A 20 24.87 -7.98 20.08
N VAL A 21 24.79 -9.21 20.57
CA VAL A 21 23.56 -9.83 21.09
C VAL A 21 22.85 -8.88 22.09
N GLY A 22 23.61 -8.28 23.00
CA GLY A 22 23.07 -7.34 23.99
C GLY A 22 22.52 -6.04 23.40
N ALA A 23 23.05 -5.56 22.28
CA ALA A 23 22.51 -4.39 21.59
C ALA A 23 21.17 -4.70 20.91
N VAL A 24 21.05 -5.84 20.23
CA VAL A 24 19.81 -6.23 19.54
C VAL A 24 18.67 -6.49 20.53
N TYR A 25 18.89 -7.27 21.59
CA TYR A 25 17.85 -7.53 22.59
C TYR A 25 17.46 -6.30 23.42
N ARG A 26 18.32 -5.27 23.49
CA ARG A 26 17.99 -4.00 24.14
C ARG A 26 16.99 -3.17 23.34
N TYR A 27 17.07 -3.20 22.00
CA TYR A 27 16.15 -2.47 21.12
C TYR A 27 14.93 -3.30 20.72
N PHE A 28 15.09 -4.63 20.61
CA PHE A 28 14.05 -5.56 20.17
C PHE A 28 14.00 -6.77 21.10
N PRO A 29 13.21 -6.68 22.19
CA PRO A 29 13.11 -7.75 23.20
C PRO A 29 12.62 -9.09 22.60
N SER A 30 11.83 -9.05 21.54
CA SER A 30 11.34 -10.22 20.81
C SER A 30 11.52 -10.09 19.29
N LYS A 31 11.39 -11.23 18.59
CA LYS A 31 11.34 -11.28 17.12
C LYS A 31 10.16 -10.47 16.57
N SER A 32 9.03 -10.49 17.27
CA SER A 32 7.85 -9.69 16.91
C SER A 32 8.15 -8.19 17.00
N ASP A 33 8.87 -7.73 18.03
CA ASP A 33 9.26 -6.32 18.17
C ASP A 33 10.21 -5.87 17.06
N LEU A 34 11.14 -6.75 16.65
CA LEU A 34 12.04 -6.48 15.53
C LEU A 34 11.26 -6.34 14.22
N ILE A 35 10.38 -7.29 13.92
CA ILE A 35 9.55 -7.26 12.72
C ILE A 35 8.63 -6.04 12.73
N LEU A 36 8.06 -5.69 13.88
CA LEU A 36 7.24 -4.50 14.07
C LEU A 36 8.01 -3.23 13.68
N GLY A 37 9.23 -3.07 14.20
CA GLY A 37 10.07 -1.92 13.89
C GLY A 37 10.44 -1.82 12.42
N ILE A 38 10.76 -2.96 11.77
CA ILE A 38 11.05 -3.00 10.34
C ILE A 38 9.79 -2.65 9.53
N ALA A 39 8.64 -3.23 9.87
CA ALA A 39 7.38 -2.97 9.20
C ALA A 39 6.96 -1.50 9.32
N GLU A 40 7.12 -0.89 10.49
CA GLU A 40 6.89 0.55 10.70
C GLU A 40 7.82 1.41 9.82
N GLN A 41 9.11 1.10 9.79
CA GLN A 41 10.07 1.85 8.98
C GLN A 41 9.77 1.76 7.48
N LEU A 42 9.47 0.56 6.98
CA LEU A 42 9.11 0.36 5.56
C LEU A 42 7.78 1.04 5.21
N ALA A 43 6.80 0.95 6.10
CA ALA A 43 5.51 1.60 5.93
C ALA A 43 5.63 3.12 5.91
N GLU A 44 6.46 3.72 6.77
CA GLU A 44 6.73 5.15 6.78
C GLU A 44 7.38 5.61 5.46
N GLY A 45 8.33 4.81 4.93
CA GLY A 45 8.96 5.08 3.65
C GLY A 45 7.96 5.14 2.49
N ILE A 46 7.12 4.11 2.33
CA ILE A 46 6.08 4.08 1.30
C ILE A 46 5.04 5.18 1.53
N THR A 47 4.53 5.32 2.75
CA THR A 47 3.47 6.29 3.07
C THR A 47 3.96 7.72 2.86
N GLY A 48 5.23 8.00 3.14
CA GLY A 48 5.89 9.28 2.83
C GLY A 48 5.95 9.56 1.33
N GLN A 49 6.31 8.57 0.52
CA GLN A 49 6.32 8.71 -0.95
C GLN A 49 4.91 8.93 -1.51
N LEU A 50 3.92 8.15 -1.06
CA LEU A 50 2.52 8.32 -1.46
C LEU A 50 1.97 9.68 -1.04
N ARG A 51 2.33 10.16 0.15
CA ARG A 51 1.97 11.50 0.62
C ARG A 51 2.61 12.60 -0.24
N SER A 52 3.87 12.45 -0.61
CA SER A 52 4.53 13.41 -1.51
C SER A 52 3.89 13.45 -2.89
N ILE A 53 3.50 12.29 -3.44
CA ILE A 53 2.77 12.20 -4.72
C ILE A 53 1.41 12.86 -4.58
N ALA A 54 0.72 12.57 -3.48
CA ALA A 54 -0.56 13.18 -3.18
C ALA A 54 -0.40 14.69 -3.14
N ASP A 55 0.50 15.24 -2.32
CA ASP A 55 0.61 16.68 -2.05
C ASP A 55 1.13 17.50 -3.27
N ALA A 56 1.62 16.85 -4.32
CA ALA A 56 1.98 17.50 -5.58
C ALA A 56 0.75 18.18 -6.21
N GLN A 57 0.73 19.52 -6.16
CA GLN A 57 -0.35 20.31 -6.76
C GLN A 57 -0.30 20.19 -8.29
N GLU A 58 -1.43 20.45 -8.95
CA GLU A 58 -1.57 20.53 -10.42
C GLU A 58 -1.53 19.21 -11.22
N ARG A 59 -1.28 18.05 -10.60
CA ARG A 59 -1.29 16.75 -11.30
C ARG A 59 -2.69 16.16 -11.43
N SER A 60 -3.08 15.66 -12.59
CA SER A 60 -4.38 14.97 -12.77
C SER A 60 -4.50 13.73 -11.87
N LEU A 61 -5.72 13.28 -11.57
CA LEU A 61 -5.99 12.07 -10.80
C LEU A 61 -5.30 10.86 -11.43
N VAL A 62 -5.37 10.73 -12.76
CA VAL A 62 -4.71 9.64 -13.50
C VAL A 62 -3.19 9.67 -13.26
N ASP A 63 -2.55 10.83 -13.39
CA ASP A 63 -1.10 10.96 -13.19
C ASP A 63 -0.69 10.59 -11.76
N VAL A 64 -1.47 11.03 -10.78
CA VAL A 64 -1.27 10.69 -9.36
C VAL A 64 -1.36 9.18 -9.15
N MET A 65 -2.38 8.53 -9.73
CA MET A 65 -2.57 7.09 -9.65
C MET A 65 -1.44 6.32 -10.32
N GLU A 66 -1.00 6.72 -11.51
CA GLU A 66 0.11 6.06 -12.22
C GLU A 66 1.45 6.17 -11.48
N SER A 67 1.70 7.30 -10.80
CA SER A 67 2.85 7.47 -9.92
C SER A 67 2.76 6.59 -8.67
N ALA A 68 1.59 6.53 -8.03
CA ALA A 68 1.41 5.69 -6.85
C ALA A 68 1.59 4.19 -7.18
N ILE A 69 1.07 3.75 -8.33
CA ILE A 69 1.29 2.39 -8.85
C ILE A 69 2.79 2.15 -9.10
N GLY A 70 3.52 3.13 -9.64
CA GLY A 70 4.97 3.02 -9.84
C GLY A 70 5.76 2.91 -8.53
N VAL A 71 5.33 3.60 -7.47
CA VAL A 71 5.92 3.44 -6.13
C VAL A 71 5.71 2.02 -5.61
N VAL A 72 4.49 1.49 -5.72
CA VAL A 72 4.20 0.11 -5.31
C VAL A 72 4.99 -0.90 -6.15
N ASP A 73 5.10 -0.68 -7.47
CA ASP A 73 5.85 -1.52 -8.38
C ASP A 73 7.31 -1.70 -7.94
N ALA A 74 7.98 -0.59 -7.64
CA ALA A 74 9.37 -0.56 -7.19
C ALA A 74 9.56 -1.29 -5.84
N ASN A 75 8.47 -1.54 -5.10
CA ASN A 75 8.46 -2.23 -3.82
C ASN A 75 7.94 -3.68 -3.88
N THR A 76 7.72 -4.24 -5.08
CA THR A 76 7.26 -5.65 -5.26
C THR A 76 8.38 -6.68 -5.30
N GLY A 77 9.64 -6.26 -5.37
CA GLY A 77 10.80 -7.17 -5.37
C GLY A 77 11.00 -7.90 -4.04
N PRO A 78 11.91 -8.90 -3.98
CA PRO A 78 12.15 -9.73 -2.78
C PRO A 78 12.51 -8.93 -1.52
N ASP A 79 13.28 -7.85 -1.70
CA ASP A 79 13.69 -6.93 -0.61
C ASP A 79 12.75 -5.72 -0.49
N GLY A 80 11.66 -5.71 -1.24
CA GLY A 80 10.65 -4.66 -1.23
C GLY A 80 9.75 -4.73 -0.01
N ALA A 81 9.10 -3.62 0.29
CA ALA A 81 8.20 -3.54 1.45
C ALA A 81 6.88 -4.31 1.26
N LEU A 82 6.47 -4.61 0.02
CA LEU A 82 5.18 -5.25 -0.22
C LEU A 82 5.13 -6.73 0.22
N PRO A 83 6.10 -7.61 -0.11
CA PRO A 83 6.14 -8.97 0.44
C PRO A 83 6.08 -9.00 1.97
N MET A 84 6.80 -8.09 2.64
CA MET A 84 6.78 -7.98 4.09
C MET A 84 5.42 -7.52 4.61
N ALA A 85 4.79 -6.53 3.97
CA ALA A 85 3.45 -6.08 4.33
C ALA A 85 2.42 -7.23 4.28
N VAL A 86 2.49 -8.10 3.27
CA VAL A 86 1.62 -9.28 3.15
C VAL A 86 1.84 -10.27 4.29
N GLN A 87 3.08 -10.48 4.70
CA GLN A 87 3.38 -11.33 5.86
C GLN A 87 2.83 -10.73 7.16
N VAL A 88 3.01 -9.42 7.37
CA VAL A 88 2.47 -8.71 8.54
C VAL A 88 0.94 -8.80 8.57
N TRP A 89 0.24 -8.70 7.43
CA TRP A 89 -1.21 -8.90 7.36
C TRP A 89 -1.65 -10.30 7.79
N ALA A 90 -0.93 -11.32 7.35
CA ALA A 90 -1.24 -12.70 7.69
C ALA A 90 -1.17 -12.92 9.21
N GLU A 91 -0.18 -12.30 9.85
CA GLU A 91 0.05 -12.41 11.30
C GLU A 91 -0.85 -11.48 12.14
N ALA A 92 -1.24 -10.33 11.59
CA ALA A 92 -2.24 -9.43 12.19
C ALA A 92 -3.60 -10.12 12.42
N GLN A 93 -3.89 -11.22 11.72
CA GLN A 93 -5.10 -12.02 11.98
C GLN A 93 -5.05 -12.77 13.31
N ARG A 94 -3.87 -12.96 13.89
CA ARG A 94 -3.64 -13.74 15.12
C ARG A 94 -3.04 -12.92 16.25
N ASP A 95 -2.33 -11.84 15.93
CA ASP A 95 -1.69 -10.95 16.91
C ASP A 95 -2.40 -9.58 16.97
N PRO A 96 -3.03 -9.21 18.10
CA PRO A 96 -3.67 -7.91 18.29
C PRO A 96 -2.72 -6.71 18.08
N VAL A 97 -1.45 -6.84 18.46
CA VAL A 97 -0.47 -5.74 18.32
C VAL A 97 -0.19 -5.46 16.84
N LEU A 98 -0.01 -6.53 16.05
CA LEU A 98 0.18 -6.40 14.60
C LEU A 98 -1.11 -5.94 13.89
N ARG A 99 -2.29 -6.32 14.43
CA ARG A 99 -3.57 -5.81 13.94
C ARG A 99 -3.68 -4.31 14.11
N ASP A 100 -3.37 -3.79 15.29
CA ASP A 100 -3.41 -2.35 15.58
C ASP A 100 -2.39 -1.60 14.72
N LEU A 101 -1.19 -2.15 14.54
CA LEU A 101 -0.20 -1.59 13.61
C LEU A 101 -0.75 -1.51 12.17
N ALA A 102 -1.27 -2.62 11.66
CA ALA A 102 -1.80 -2.67 10.29
C ALA A 102 -2.95 -1.65 10.14
N GLN A 103 -3.90 -1.61 11.08
CA GLN A 103 -5.00 -0.64 11.04
C GLN A 103 -4.50 0.80 10.98
N ARG A 104 -3.49 1.17 11.78
CA ARG A 104 -2.88 2.51 11.72
C ARG A 104 -2.27 2.80 10.35
N ILE A 105 -1.45 1.90 9.81
CA ILE A 105 -0.78 2.09 8.52
C ILE A 105 -1.79 2.21 7.38
N TYR A 106 -2.73 1.25 7.26
CA TYR A 106 -3.72 1.28 6.17
C TYR A 106 -4.73 2.41 6.32
N GLY A 107 -5.06 2.80 7.55
CA GLY A 107 -5.85 4.00 7.82
C GLY A 107 -5.19 5.25 7.24
N GLN A 108 -3.90 5.45 7.51
CA GLN A 108 -3.13 6.58 6.95
C GLN A 108 -3.06 6.56 5.42
N ILE A 109 -2.88 5.37 4.82
CA ILE A 109 -2.90 5.23 3.36
C ILE A 109 -4.26 5.62 2.82
N VAL A 110 -5.35 5.11 3.38
CA VAL A 110 -6.72 5.48 2.95
C VAL A 110 -6.96 6.98 3.08
N GLU A 111 -6.54 7.61 4.18
CA GLU A 111 -6.64 9.06 4.37
C GLU A 111 -5.90 9.85 3.29
N VAL A 112 -4.73 9.38 2.84
CA VAL A 112 -4.01 9.97 1.69
C VAL A 112 -4.88 9.92 0.44
N TYR A 113 -5.52 8.79 0.14
CA TYR A 113 -6.38 8.67 -1.05
C TYR A 113 -7.69 9.44 -0.93
N VAL A 114 -8.27 9.59 0.26
CA VAL A 114 -9.41 10.49 0.49
C VAL A 114 -9.04 11.94 0.16
N ARG A 115 -7.84 12.39 0.56
CA ARG A 115 -7.32 13.72 0.18
C ARG A 115 -7.05 13.86 -1.32
N ILE A 116 -6.62 12.78 -1.99
CA ILE A 116 -6.48 12.76 -3.46
C ILE A 116 -7.86 12.92 -4.11
N ALA A 117 -8.84 12.12 -3.69
CA ALA A 117 -10.20 12.17 -4.21
C ALA A 117 -10.85 13.54 -4.01
N GLY A 118 -10.67 14.16 -2.84
CA GLY A 118 -11.21 15.51 -2.57
C GLY A 118 -10.67 16.58 -3.52
N ARG A 119 -9.40 16.47 -3.91
CA ARG A 119 -8.79 17.38 -4.88
C ARG A 119 -9.23 17.11 -6.31
N ALA A 120 -9.33 15.84 -6.69
CA ALA A 120 -9.89 15.47 -7.99
C ALA A 120 -11.33 15.99 -8.14
N ALA A 121 -12.17 15.86 -7.10
CA ALA A 121 -13.51 16.44 -7.06
C ALA A 121 -13.50 17.96 -7.20
N ALA A 122 -12.63 18.67 -6.47
CA ALA A 122 -12.52 20.12 -6.57
C ALA A 122 -12.08 20.63 -7.96
N ARG A 123 -11.41 19.78 -8.74
CA ARG A 123 -11.01 20.06 -10.14
C ARG A 123 -12.00 19.58 -11.19
N GLY A 124 -13.10 18.94 -10.77
CA GLY A 124 -14.10 18.38 -11.69
C GLY A 124 -13.64 17.11 -12.41
N GLU A 125 -12.64 16.41 -11.88
CA GLU A 125 -12.15 15.13 -12.42
C GLU A 125 -12.95 13.92 -11.93
N LEU A 126 -13.86 14.12 -10.96
CA LEU A 126 -14.80 13.13 -10.49
C LEU A 126 -16.24 13.55 -10.87
N PRO A 127 -17.18 12.59 -11.01
CA PRO A 127 -18.58 12.90 -11.23
C PRO A 127 -19.14 13.86 -10.16
N ALA A 128 -20.06 14.73 -10.58
CA ALA A 128 -20.71 15.66 -9.66
C ALA A 128 -21.40 14.90 -8.51
N GLY A 129 -21.12 15.29 -7.27
CA GLY A 129 -21.67 14.64 -6.06
C GLY A 129 -20.95 13.37 -5.63
N ALA A 130 -19.85 12.96 -6.30
CA ALA A 130 -19.01 11.87 -5.81
C ALA A 130 -18.45 12.21 -4.42
N ASP A 131 -18.61 11.29 -3.46
CA ASP A 131 -18.10 11.43 -2.11
C ASP A 131 -16.61 11.04 -2.03
N PRO A 132 -15.69 11.97 -1.72
CA PRO A 132 -14.27 11.65 -1.55
C PRO A 132 -13.99 10.57 -0.52
N ALA A 133 -14.82 10.45 0.53
CA ALA A 133 -14.68 9.42 1.56
C ALA A 133 -15.01 8.02 1.03
N ALA A 134 -15.87 7.92 0.01
CA ALA A 134 -16.17 6.68 -0.69
C ALA A 134 -15.15 6.38 -1.81
N VAL A 135 -14.73 7.40 -2.56
CA VAL A 135 -13.79 7.25 -3.69
C VAL A 135 -12.37 6.93 -3.21
N GLY A 136 -11.92 7.55 -2.12
CA GLY A 136 -10.56 7.35 -1.58
C GLY A 136 -10.19 5.87 -1.34
N PRO A 137 -10.98 5.10 -0.57
CA PRO A 137 -10.74 3.67 -0.38
C PRO A 137 -10.70 2.87 -1.69
N ALA A 138 -11.53 3.22 -2.69
CA ALA A 138 -11.53 2.54 -3.98
C ALA A 138 -10.24 2.82 -4.78
N LEU A 139 -9.75 4.06 -4.77
CA LEU A 139 -8.46 4.42 -5.35
C LEU A 139 -7.31 3.69 -4.64
N ALA A 140 -7.33 3.66 -3.30
CA ALA A 140 -6.34 2.91 -2.52
C ALA A 140 -6.32 1.43 -2.91
N ALA A 141 -7.50 0.82 -3.08
CA ALA A 141 -7.64 -0.58 -3.50
C ALA A 141 -7.06 -0.85 -4.89
N LEU A 142 -7.17 0.08 -5.86
CA LEU A 142 -6.52 -0.06 -7.17
C LEU A 142 -4.99 -0.10 -7.04
N VAL A 143 -4.41 0.66 -6.12
CA VAL A 143 -2.95 0.68 -5.94
C VAL A 143 -2.46 -0.53 -5.15
N VAL A 144 -3.14 -0.89 -4.06
CA VAL A 144 -2.81 -2.09 -3.27
C VAL A 144 -3.04 -3.36 -4.09
N GLY A 145 -4.15 -3.41 -4.84
CA GLY A 145 -4.52 -4.53 -5.70
C GLY A 145 -3.50 -4.81 -6.79
N TYR A 146 -2.91 -3.76 -7.39
CA TYR A 146 -1.80 -3.93 -8.33
C TYR A 146 -0.64 -4.73 -7.72
N GLY A 147 -0.16 -4.27 -6.57
CA GLY A 147 0.95 -4.90 -5.88
C GLY A 147 0.66 -6.37 -5.57
N LEU A 148 -0.55 -6.66 -5.08
CA LEU A 148 -0.96 -8.04 -4.78
C LEU A 148 -1.04 -8.91 -6.02
N LEU A 149 -1.65 -8.42 -7.10
CA LEU A 149 -1.71 -9.15 -8.35
C LEU A 149 -0.31 -9.45 -8.88
N LYS A 150 0.57 -8.44 -8.88
CA LYS A 150 1.96 -8.61 -9.32
C LYS A 150 2.72 -9.62 -8.46
N LEU A 151 2.58 -9.56 -7.14
CA LEU A 151 3.23 -10.50 -6.22
C LEU A 151 2.71 -11.93 -6.38
N LEU A 152 1.40 -12.10 -6.58
CA LEU A 152 0.76 -13.42 -6.65
C LEU A 152 0.92 -14.09 -8.01
N THR A 153 0.84 -13.33 -9.11
CA THR A 153 0.86 -13.89 -10.46
C THR A 153 2.21 -13.74 -11.15
N GLY A 154 2.98 -12.69 -10.82
CA GLY A 154 4.22 -12.35 -11.52
C GLY A 154 4.03 -11.94 -12.98
N THR A 155 2.80 -11.82 -13.47
CA THR A 155 2.47 -11.62 -14.89
C THR A 155 1.89 -10.25 -15.21
N VAL A 156 1.60 -9.44 -14.20
CA VAL A 156 1.00 -8.11 -14.42
C VAL A 156 2.11 -7.09 -14.69
N GLU A 157 2.23 -6.72 -15.96
CA GLU A 157 3.13 -5.66 -16.40
C GLU A 157 2.64 -4.27 -15.95
N LEU A 158 3.58 -3.42 -15.53
CA LEU A 158 3.29 -2.09 -14.99
C LEU A 158 2.50 -1.22 -15.98
N ASP A 159 2.97 -1.15 -17.22
CA ASP A 159 2.36 -0.27 -18.23
C ASP A 159 0.97 -0.76 -18.64
N THR A 160 0.76 -2.09 -18.67
CA THR A 160 -0.56 -2.67 -18.92
C THR A 160 -1.55 -2.31 -17.81
N TYR A 161 -1.13 -2.41 -16.54
CA TYR A 161 -1.99 -2.06 -15.43
C TYR A 161 -2.32 -0.56 -15.39
N ARG A 162 -1.33 0.30 -15.64
CA ARG A 162 -1.51 1.75 -15.77
C ARG A 162 -2.51 2.11 -16.88
N ALA A 163 -2.39 1.47 -18.05
CA ALA A 163 -3.34 1.67 -19.13
C ALA A 163 -4.77 1.27 -18.73
N GLY A 164 -4.94 0.18 -17.98
CA GLY A 164 -6.24 -0.23 -17.44
C GLY A 164 -6.82 0.77 -16.43
N VAL A 165 -6.00 1.26 -15.50
CA VAL A 165 -6.43 2.28 -14.53
C VAL A 165 -6.82 3.58 -15.22
N ARG A 166 -6.05 4.04 -16.22
CA ARG A 166 -6.40 5.20 -17.04
C ARG A 166 -7.76 4.99 -17.70
N ALA A 167 -8.00 3.85 -18.35
CA ALA A 167 -9.26 3.57 -19.00
C ALA A 167 -10.46 3.58 -18.03
N ILE A 168 -10.28 3.08 -16.79
CA ILE A 168 -11.32 3.12 -15.75
C ILE A 168 -11.63 4.56 -15.32
N LEU A 169 -10.59 5.38 -15.13
CA LEU A 169 -10.74 6.75 -14.63
C LEU A 169 -11.23 7.73 -15.70
N ASP A 170 -10.85 7.50 -16.97
CA ASP A 170 -11.28 8.32 -18.12
C ASP A 170 -12.67 7.92 -18.64
N SER A 171 -13.23 6.80 -18.18
CA SER A 171 -14.56 6.36 -18.61
C SER A 171 -15.63 7.35 -18.13
N PRO A 172 -16.46 7.92 -19.02
CA PRO A 172 -17.55 8.77 -18.60
C PRO A 172 -18.52 7.95 -17.71
N PRO A 173 -19.17 8.58 -16.71
CA PRO A 173 -20.18 7.89 -15.92
C PRO A 173 -21.23 7.35 -16.90
N THR A 174 -21.44 6.04 -16.87
CA THR A 174 -22.39 5.37 -17.76
C THR A 174 -23.78 5.94 -17.42
N GLY A 175 -24.25 6.85 -18.28
CA GLY A 175 -25.59 7.42 -18.18
C GLY A 175 -26.64 6.34 -18.41
N ASP A 176 -27.68 6.38 -17.59
CA ASP A 176 -28.94 5.65 -17.69
C ASP A 176 -28.86 4.14 -17.97
N PHE A 177 -28.90 3.36 -16.88
CA PHE A 177 -29.73 2.16 -16.89
C PHE A 177 -31.19 2.61 -16.75
N THR A 178 -31.79 3.10 -17.83
CA THR A 178 -33.25 3.04 -17.98
C THR A 178 -33.63 1.57 -18.03
N LEU A 179 -34.12 1.04 -16.90
CA LEU A 179 -34.94 -0.14 -16.89
C LEU A 179 -36.23 0.24 -17.63
N ASP A 180 -36.31 -0.11 -18.91
CA ASP A 180 -37.56 -0.09 -19.66
C ASP A 180 -38.48 -1.16 -19.03
N PRO A 181 -39.79 -0.87 -18.83
CA PRO A 181 -40.67 -1.57 -17.91
C PRO A 181 -41.14 -2.96 -18.38
#